data_AF-A0AAV0VGN8-F1
#
_entry.id   AF-A0AAV0VGN8-F1
#
_cell.length_a   1.000
_cell.length_b   1.000
_cell.length_c   1.000
_cell.angle_alpha   90.00
_cell.angle_beta   90.00
_cell.angle_gamma   90.00
#
_symmetry.space_group_name_H-M   'P 1'
#
loop_
_entity.id
_entity.type
_entity.pdbx_description
1 polymer ?
#
loop_
_entity_poly.entity_id
_entity_poly.type
_entity_poly.pdbx_seq_one_letter_code
_entity_poly.pdbx_strand_id
1 'polypeptide(L)'
;MTVDAEISELLLECDKTHVQLPENAWEALREVIVVLKNTQHNALCYAQIPEALEQLKRKFGDAARAEEAAPVTPSSRVMRRQKRMLIQDLPESKRRNVNAEKTSKIRPSGHFGPNNAESSVASKKKKKYARKSRVQEEVEATPASRDENQALVDQLVQVGEYEMHHGHTQRGMSRMRAAKAIRASDMVIASGAQAKQLDKVGPAVATKIDQLLNEGLTAALSEYDKDGEAVS
;
A
#
# COMPACT_ATOMS: atom_id res chain seq x y z
N MET A 1 21.48 15.45 -8.51
CA MET A 1 20.38 15.97 -9.35
C MET A 1 19.12 15.20 -8.98
N THR A 2 17.97 15.86 -8.92
CA THR A 2 16.69 15.21 -8.61
C THR A 2 16.08 14.64 -9.89
N VAL A 3 15.55 13.43 -9.83
CA VAL A 3 14.90 12.76 -10.98
C VAL A 3 13.80 13.64 -11.62
N ASP A 4 13.12 14.44 -10.80
CA ASP A 4 12.11 15.41 -11.23
C ASP A 4 12.67 16.52 -12.15
N ALA A 5 13.90 16.96 -11.91
CA ALA A 5 14.57 17.95 -12.75
C ALA A 5 14.96 17.36 -14.11
N GLU A 6 15.42 16.11 -14.14
CA GLU A 6 15.79 15.39 -15.38
C GLU A 6 14.58 15.10 -16.26
N ILE A 7 13.44 14.74 -15.65
CA ILE A 7 12.15 14.57 -16.35
C ILE A 7 11.71 15.90 -16.96
N SER A 8 11.77 16.98 -16.18
CA SER A 8 11.36 18.32 -16.64
C SER A 8 12.24 18.81 -17.79
N GLU A 9 13.56 18.59 -17.70
CA GLU A 9 14.53 18.96 -18.75
C GLU A 9 14.29 18.17 -20.04
N LEU A 10 14.03 16.86 -19.93
CA LEU A 10 13.72 16.01 -21.08
C LEU A 10 12.39 16.39 -21.76
N LEU A 11 11.35 16.70 -21.00
CA LEU A 11 10.07 17.16 -21.53
C LEU A 11 10.19 18.50 -22.26
N LEU A 12 11.00 19.42 -21.72
CA LEU A 12 11.27 20.71 -22.35
C LEU A 12 11.98 20.54 -23.71
N GLU A 13 12.94 19.62 -23.79
CA GLU A 13 13.65 19.36 -25.05
C GLU A 13 12.80 18.56 -26.06
N CYS A 14 11.84 17.74 -25.59
CA CYS A 14 10.83 17.11 -26.46
C CYS A 14 9.94 18.16 -27.15
N ASP A 15 9.48 19.17 -26.42
CA ASP A 15 8.67 20.28 -26.95
C ASP A 15 9.47 21.09 -27.98
N LYS A 16 10.72 21.43 -27.64
CA LYS A 16 11.64 22.12 -28.54
C LYS A 16 11.99 21.35 -29.81
N THR A 17 11.94 20.01 -29.77
CA THR A 17 12.23 19.15 -30.92
C THR A 17 10.98 18.56 -31.59
N HIS A 18 9.78 19.04 -31.20
CA HIS A 18 8.48 18.61 -31.71
C HIS A 18 8.27 17.09 -31.74
N VAL A 19 8.71 16.39 -30.68
CA VAL A 19 8.43 14.95 -30.53
C VAL A 19 6.95 14.80 -30.12
N GLN A 20 6.17 14.07 -30.92
CA GLN A 20 4.76 13.83 -30.61
C GLN A 20 4.62 12.78 -29.50
N LEU A 21 4.65 13.25 -28.25
CA LEU A 21 4.32 12.41 -27.11
C LEU A 21 2.84 11.98 -27.15
N PRO A 22 2.49 10.83 -26.54
CA PRO A 22 1.11 10.37 -26.46
C PRO A 22 0.14 11.45 -25.93
N GLU A 23 -1.06 11.51 -26.50
CA GLU A 23 -2.12 12.46 -26.08
C GLU A 23 -2.50 12.30 -24.60
N ASN A 24 -2.37 11.08 -24.08
CA ASN A 24 -2.53 10.79 -22.66
C ASN A 24 -1.28 11.23 -21.87
N ALA A 25 -1.40 12.30 -21.09
CA ALA A 25 -0.32 12.84 -20.25
C ALA A 25 0.35 11.79 -19.33
N TRP A 26 -0.41 10.84 -18.80
CA TRP A 26 0.12 9.76 -17.96
C TRP A 26 0.93 8.72 -18.75
N GLU A 27 0.58 8.46 -20.01
CA GLU A 27 1.35 7.56 -20.87
C GLU A 27 2.65 8.20 -21.30
N ALA A 28 2.60 9.48 -21.68
CA ALA A 28 3.79 10.27 -21.98
C ALA A 28 4.79 10.27 -20.81
N LEU A 29 4.31 10.54 -19.59
CA LEU A 29 5.16 10.55 -18.40
C LEU A 29 5.78 9.18 -18.12
N ARG A 30 5.02 8.09 -18.26
CA ARG A 30 5.53 6.72 -18.08
C ARG A 30 6.64 6.40 -19.06
N GLU A 31 6.43 6.69 -20.34
CA GLU A 31 7.44 6.43 -21.38
C GLU A 31 8.71 7.25 -21.16
N VAL A 32 8.58 8.54 -20.79
CA VAL A 32 9.70 9.42 -20.45
C VAL A 32 10.52 8.84 -19.29
N ILE A 33 9.87 8.38 -18.21
CA ILE A 33 10.54 7.77 -17.06
C ILE A 33 11.24 6.46 -17.46
N VAL A 34 10.60 5.62 -18.27
CA VAL A 34 11.17 4.35 -18.73
C VAL A 34 12.42 4.61 -19.58
N VAL A 35 12.35 5.55 -20.51
CA VAL A 35 13.48 5.90 -21.37
C VAL A 35 14.64 6.47 -20.54
N LEU A 36 14.36 7.40 -19.62
CA LEU A 36 15.38 7.96 -18.73
C LEU A 36 16.13 6.88 -17.95
N LYS A 37 15.39 5.92 -17.36
CA LYS A 37 15.97 4.78 -16.64
C LYS A 37 16.83 3.88 -17.51
N ASN A 38 16.44 3.67 -18.76
CA ASN A 38 17.19 2.84 -19.70
C ASN A 38 18.47 3.54 -20.21
N THR A 39 18.46 4.87 -20.27
CA THR A 39 19.62 5.70 -20.68
C THR A 39 20.52 6.14 -19.53
N GLN A 40 20.18 5.75 -18.30
CA GLN A 40 20.98 6.10 -17.12
C GLN A 40 22.22 5.21 -17.06
N HIS A 41 23.41 5.81 -17.16
CA HIS A 41 24.64 5.05 -17.07
C HIS A 41 24.95 4.71 -15.60
N ASN A 42 24.83 3.44 -15.23
CA ASN A 42 24.98 2.93 -13.86
C ASN A 42 26.30 3.33 -13.17
N ALA A 43 27.34 3.69 -13.93
CA ALA A 43 28.65 4.04 -13.38
C ALA A 43 28.82 5.53 -13.01
N LEU A 44 28.04 6.44 -13.59
CA LEU A 44 28.23 7.90 -13.41
C LEU A 44 26.94 8.64 -13.00
N CYS A 45 25.79 7.97 -12.94
CA CYS A 45 24.51 8.54 -12.49
C CYS A 45 24.06 9.82 -13.23
N TYR A 46 24.61 10.11 -14.42
CA TYR A 46 24.10 11.17 -15.28
C TYR A 46 23.09 10.58 -16.27
N ALA A 47 21.91 11.18 -16.34
CA ALA A 47 20.93 10.88 -17.37
C ALA A 47 21.44 11.38 -18.73
N GLN A 48 21.51 10.50 -19.73
CA GLN A 48 21.79 10.92 -21.10
C GLN A 48 20.51 11.44 -21.76
N ILE A 49 20.15 12.67 -21.44
CA ILE A 49 19.04 13.41 -22.08
C ILE A 49 19.09 13.33 -23.63
N PRO A 50 20.24 13.50 -24.33
CA PRO A 50 20.26 13.40 -25.79
C PRO A 50 19.95 11.99 -26.31
N GLU A 51 20.42 10.95 -25.64
CA GLU A 51 20.13 9.55 -26.01
C GLU A 51 18.67 9.19 -25.73
N ALA A 52 18.12 9.70 -24.62
CA ALA A 52 16.71 9.56 -24.26
C ALA A 52 15.80 10.22 -25.31
N LEU A 53 16.16 11.42 -25.79
CA LEU A 53 15.45 12.09 -26.87
C LEU A 53 15.49 11.32 -28.17
N GLU A 54 16.63 10.72 -28.52
CA GLU A 54 16.74 9.90 -29.73
C GLU A 54 15.85 8.65 -29.65
N GLN A 55 15.79 8.00 -28.48
CA GLN A 55 14.88 6.89 -28.26
C GLN A 55 13.41 7.29 -28.34
N LEU A 56 13.03 8.46 -27.80
CA LEU A 56 11.67 8.99 -27.92
C LEU A 56 11.34 9.38 -29.37
N LYS A 57 12.27 10.01 -30.10
CA LYS A 57 12.13 10.29 -31.53
C LYS A 57 12.00 9.02 -32.36
N ARG A 58 12.74 7.96 -32.03
CA ARG A 58 12.62 6.68 -32.72
C ARG A 58 11.29 5.99 -32.45
N LYS A 59 10.72 6.17 -31.25
CA LYS A 59 9.41 5.61 -30.88
C LYS A 59 8.22 6.43 -31.39
N PHE A 60 8.35 7.75 -31.51
CA PHE A 60 7.24 8.67 -31.74
C PHE A 60 7.43 9.66 -32.90
N GLY A 61 8.59 9.67 -33.55
CA GLY A 61 8.97 10.66 -34.58
C GLY A 61 8.56 10.34 -36.01
N ASP A 62 7.97 9.17 -36.28
CA ASP A 62 7.57 8.76 -37.64
C ASP A 62 6.20 9.31 -38.09
N ALA A 63 5.71 10.39 -37.47
CA ALA A 63 4.50 11.09 -37.93
C ALA A 63 4.78 12.22 -38.95
N ALA A 64 6.05 12.55 -39.24
CA ALA A 64 6.40 13.78 -39.98
C ALA A 64 7.00 13.57 -41.39
N ARG A 65 6.79 12.42 -42.05
CA ARG A 65 7.25 12.25 -43.45
C ARG A 65 6.30 11.55 -44.42
N ALA A 66 4.99 11.57 -44.16
CA ALA A 66 4.00 11.16 -45.14
C ALA A 66 2.69 11.90 -44.91
N GLU A 67 2.49 13.03 -45.59
CA GLU A 67 1.18 13.60 -46.00
C GLU A 67 1.41 15.01 -46.57
N GLU A 68 2.15 15.07 -47.68
CA GLU A 68 1.92 16.07 -48.73
C GLU A 68 1.20 15.29 -49.84
N ALA A 69 -0.13 15.18 -49.72
CA ALA A 69 -1.10 14.88 -50.78
C ALA A 69 -2.50 14.60 -50.18
N ALA A 70 -3.29 15.65 -49.98
CA ALA A 70 -4.75 15.55 -49.92
C ALA A 70 -5.31 14.96 -51.25
N PRO A 71 -6.62 14.57 -51.42
CA PRO A 71 -7.78 15.01 -50.63
C PRO A 71 -8.98 14.01 -50.47
N VAL A 72 -10.07 14.53 -49.88
CA VAL A 72 -11.53 14.14 -49.91
C VAL A 72 -11.97 12.84 -49.17
N THR A 73 -13.09 12.70 -48.44
CA THR A 73 -14.27 13.48 -47.99
C THR A 73 -15.05 12.64 -46.94
N PRO A 74 -16.12 13.14 -46.27
CA PRO A 74 -16.66 12.61 -45.00
C PRO A 74 -17.96 11.78 -45.10
N SER A 75 -18.18 10.85 -44.15
CA SER A 75 -19.48 10.28 -43.72
C SER A 75 -19.22 9.12 -42.74
N SER A 76 -20.01 8.79 -41.73
CA SER A 76 -21.39 9.06 -41.34
C SER A 76 -21.48 8.84 -39.81
N ARG A 77 -22.06 9.74 -39.02
CA ARG A 77 -23.46 9.72 -38.56
C ARG A 77 -23.96 8.32 -38.09
N VAL A 78 -24.26 8.19 -36.79
CA VAL A 78 -25.58 7.82 -36.21
C VAL A 78 -25.47 6.96 -34.92
N MET A 79 -26.05 7.52 -33.83
CA MET A 79 -26.62 6.89 -32.62
C MET A 79 -25.63 6.20 -31.65
N ARG A 80 -25.70 6.40 -30.33
CA ARG A 80 -26.92 6.29 -29.50
C ARG A 80 -26.74 7.04 -28.17
N ARG A 81 -27.56 8.08 -27.97
CA ARG A 81 -27.96 8.55 -26.64
C ARG A 81 -28.60 7.37 -25.90
N GLN A 82 -28.25 7.18 -24.63
CA GLN A 82 -29.24 6.87 -23.60
C GLN A 82 -28.75 7.40 -22.26
N LYS A 83 -29.52 8.35 -21.74
CA LYS A 83 -29.35 9.00 -20.46
C LYS A 83 -30.53 8.54 -19.60
N ARG A 84 -30.23 8.16 -18.36
CA ARG A 84 -30.96 8.52 -17.13
C ARG A 84 -32.07 7.60 -16.58
N MET A 85 -31.99 7.49 -15.25
CA MET A 85 -33.01 7.27 -14.20
C MET A 85 -33.30 5.82 -13.78
N LEU A 86 -32.98 5.49 -12.51
CA LEU A 86 -34.00 5.01 -11.56
C LEU A 86 -33.54 5.25 -10.11
N ILE A 87 -34.20 6.19 -9.44
CA ILE A 87 -34.31 6.33 -7.98
C ILE A 87 -35.66 5.71 -7.62
N GLN A 88 -35.71 4.95 -6.51
CA GLN A 88 -36.85 4.48 -5.69
C GLN A 88 -36.52 3.05 -5.24
N ASP A 89 -36.72 2.59 -4.00
CA ASP A 89 -37.41 3.13 -2.85
C ASP A 89 -36.93 2.40 -1.59
N LEU A 90 -37.07 3.05 -0.44
CA LEU A 90 -36.93 2.48 0.89
C LEU A 90 -38.13 1.56 1.18
N PRO A 91 -38.02 0.58 2.09
CA PRO A 91 -38.94 0.67 3.22
C PRO A 91 -38.31 0.37 4.57
N GLU A 92 -38.76 1.18 5.52
CA GLU A 92 -38.56 1.13 6.95
C GLU A 92 -39.45 0.06 7.63
N SER A 93 -38.87 -0.58 8.66
CA SER A 93 -39.42 -0.72 10.02
C SER A 93 -40.04 -2.05 10.52
N LYS A 94 -39.68 -2.32 11.80
CA LYS A 94 -40.37 -3.05 12.90
C LYS A 94 -40.18 -4.59 12.95
N ARG A 95 -39.98 -5.26 14.10
CA ARG A 95 -40.04 -4.89 15.55
C ARG A 95 -39.45 -6.02 16.43
N ARG A 96 -38.75 -5.62 17.51
CA ARG A 96 -38.72 -6.14 18.92
C ARG A 96 -38.47 -7.63 19.24
N ASN A 97 -37.54 -7.89 20.17
CA ASN A 97 -37.79 -8.09 21.63
C ASN A 97 -36.44 -8.07 22.39
N VAL A 98 -36.15 -7.11 23.28
CA VAL A 98 -36.34 -7.04 24.76
C VAL A 98 -36.05 -8.27 25.62
N ASN A 99 -35.27 -7.98 26.68
CA ASN A 99 -35.09 -8.61 28.01
C ASN A 99 -33.95 -9.65 28.16
N ALA A 100 -33.16 -9.69 29.23
CA ALA A 100 -33.17 -8.96 30.51
C ALA A 100 -31.80 -9.08 31.23
N GLU A 101 -31.40 -7.99 31.87
CA GLU A 101 -30.88 -7.86 33.25
C GLU A 101 -29.70 -8.68 33.84
N LYS A 102 -28.80 -7.87 34.47
CA LYS A 102 -28.17 -8.02 35.81
C LYS A 102 -27.02 -9.05 35.92
N THR A 103 -25.92 -8.85 36.66
CA THR A 103 -25.59 -7.94 37.77
C THR A 103 -24.10 -8.10 38.15
N SER A 104 -23.53 -7.04 38.77
CA SER A 104 -22.52 -7.05 39.85
C SER A 104 -21.17 -7.76 39.64
N LYS A 105 -20.06 -7.00 39.56
CA LYS A 105 -19.15 -6.57 40.66
C LYS A 105 -18.12 -7.63 41.12
N ILE A 106 -16.92 -7.11 41.44
CA ILE A 106 -15.85 -7.62 42.33
C ILE A 106 -14.58 -8.14 41.62
N ARG A 107 -13.54 -7.28 41.63
CA ARG A 107 -12.12 -7.65 41.79
C ARG A 107 -11.90 -8.16 43.22
N PRO A 108 -10.96 -9.10 43.44
CA PRO A 108 -9.69 -8.74 44.12
C PRO A 108 -8.49 -9.39 43.41
N SER A 109 -7.42 -8.67 43.10
CA SER A 109 -6.20 -8.49 43.92
C SER A 109 -5.49 -9.79 44.36
N GLY A 110 -4.28 -9.96 43.82
CA GLY A 110 -3.13 -10.52 44.53
C GLY A 110 -3.02 -12.04 44.57
N HIS A 111 -2.01 -12.58 43.89
CA HIS A 111 -0.98 -13.42 44.51
C HIS A 111 0.24 -13.50 43.60
N PHE A 112 1.35 -12.94 44.09
CA PHE A 112 2.70 -13.31 43.67
C PHE A 112 2.96 -14.75 44.11
N GLY A 113 3.51 -15.56 43.22
CA GLY A 113 4.03 -16.89 43.53
C GLY A 113 5.09 -17.27 42.51
N PRO A 114 6.39 -17.32 42.89
CA PRO A 114 7.47 -17.70 42.00
C PRO A 114 7.82 -19.17 42.22
N ASN A 115 7.45 -20.05 41.29
CA ASN A 115 7.85 -21.46 41.38
C ASN A 115 8.55 -21.88 40.08
N ASN A 116 9.87 -21.90 40.17
CA ASN A 116 10.80 -22.55 39.24
C ASN A 116 10.92 -24.03 39.63
N ALA A 117 10.73 -24.97 38.72
CA ALA A 117 11.27 -26.34 38.81
C ALA A 117 11.08 -27.11 37.48
N GLU A 118 12.18 -27.23 36.74
CA GLU A 118 12.72 -28.42 36.08
C GLU A 118 11.84 -29.36 35.20
N SER A 119 12.21 -29.34 33.91
CA SER A 119 12.59 -30.47 33.03
C SER A 119 11.70 -31.72 32.92
N SER A 120 11.23 -31.99 31.69
CA SER A 120 11.45 -33.32 31.07
C SER A 120 11.23 -33.32 29.56
N VAL A 121 12.17 -33.99 28.93
CA VAL A 121 12.35 -34.31 27.51
C VAL A 121 11.17 -35.08 26.89
N ALA A 122 10.71 -34.62 25.72
CA ALA A 122 10.06 -35.46 24.70
C ALA A 122 10.04 -34.72 23.36
N SER A 123 11.09 -34.94 22.57
CA SER A 123 11.22 -34.43 21.20
C SER A 123 10.17 -35.06 20.28
N LYS A 124 9.04 -34.38 20.11
CA LYS A 124 8.22 -34.48 18.90
C LYS A 124 8.33 -33.14 18.20
N LYS A 125 8.84 -33.16 16.96
CA LYS A 125 9.05 -32.00 16.06
C LYS A 125 7.70 -31.38 15.68
N LYS A 126 7.02 -30.78 16.65
CA LYS A 126 5.88 -29.88 16.44
C LYS A 126 6.49 -28.59 15.93
N LYS A 127 6.01 -28.09 14.79
CA LYS A 127 6.23 -26.69 14.38
C LYS A 127 5.90 -25.84 15.61
N LYS A 128 6.94 -25.29 16.24
CA LYS A 128 6.81 -24.46 17.44
C LYS A 128 6.23 -23.16 16.92
N TYR A 129 4.90 -23.06 16.86
CA TYR A 129 4.23 -21.78 16.73
C TYR A 129 4.83 -20.92 17.84
N ALA A 130 5.62 -19.92 17.44
CA ALA A 130 6.20 -18.97 18.39
C ALA A 130 5.04 -18.48 19.25
N ARG A 131 5.21 -18.50 20.58
CA ARG A 131 4.14 -18.01 21.46
C ARG A 131 3.81 -16.59 21.00
N LYS A 132 2.53 -16.36 20.68
CA LYS A 132 2.03 -15.05 20.29
C LYS A 132 2.47 -14.03 21.35
N SER A 133 2.91 -12.86 20.90
CA SER A 133 3.26 -11.78 21.83
C SER A 133 1.99 -11.38 22.60
N ARG A 134 2.11 -10.98 23.87
CA ARG A 134 0.96 -10.46 24.62
C ARG A 134 0.26 -9.31 23.88
N VAL A 135 1.05 -8.51 23.14
CA VAL A 135 0.52 -7.41 22.31
C VAL A 135 -0.32 -7.95 21.15
N GLN A 136 0.08 -9.06 20.54
CA GLN A 136 -0.66 -9.72 19.45
C GLN A 136 -2.00 -10.28 19.93
N GLU A 137 -1.97 -11.04 21.01
CA GLU A 137 -3.17 -11.62 21.61
C GLU A 137 -4.16 -10.54 22.00
N GLU A 138 -3.67 -9.45 22.62
CA GLU A 138 -4.52 -8.31 22.92
C GLU A 138 -5.11 -7.72 21.65
N VAL A 139 -4.32 -7.48 20.59
CA VAL A 139 -4.77 -6.89 19.30
C VAL A 139 -5.88 -7.72 18.65
N GLU A 140 -5.70 -9.03 18.57
CA GLU A 140 -6.66 -9.96 17.96
C GLU A 140 -7.94 -10.16 18.81
N ALA A 141 -7.83 -10.07 20.14
CA ALA A 141 -8.95 -10.41 21.04
C ALA A 141 -10.04 -9.34 21.12
N THR A 142 -9.77 -8.10 20.69
CA THR A 142 -10.75 -7.01 20.75
C THR A 142 -10.82 -6.27 19.42
N PRO A 143 -12.03 -5.96 18.91
CA PRO A 143 -12.17 -5.17 17.70
C PRO A 143 -11.67 -3.74 17.90
N ALA A 144 -11.46 -3.04 16.79
CA ALA A 144 -11.14 -1.62 16.73
C ALA A 144 -12.29 -0.77 17.28
N SER A 145 -11.92 0.34 17.94
CA SER A 145 -12.89 1.36 18.38
C SER A 145 -13.71 1.89 17.20
N ARG A 146 -13.09 1.95 16.02
CA ARG A 146 -13.73 2.25 14.74
C ARG A 146 -13.68 1.04 13.82
N ASP A 147 -14.83 0.60 13.34
CA ASP A 147 -14.94 -0.54 12.42
C ASP A 147 -14.14 -0.33 11.12
N GLU A 148 -14.06 0.93 10.64
CA GLU A 148 -13.28 1.33 9.46
C GLU A 148 -11.78 1.03 9.60
N ASN A 149 -11.25 1.06 10.84
CA ASN A 149 -9.84 0.77 11.10
C ASN A 149 -9.55 -0.73 11.22
N GLN A 150 -10.57 -1.59 11.35
CA GLN A 150 -10.37 -3.02 11.63
C GLN A 150 -9.53 -3.69 10.54
N ALA A 151 -9.86 -3.45 9.27
CA ALA A 151 -9.13 -4.03 8.15
C ALA A 151 -7.65 -3.61 8.15
N LEU A 152 -7.33 -2.36 8.48
CA LEU A 152 -5.96 -1.87 8.58
C LEU A 152 -5.22 -2.51 9.76
N VAL A 153 -5.90 -2.67 10.90
CA VAL A 153 -5.35 -3.34 12.09
C VAL A 153 -5.00 -4.79 11.78
N ASP A 154 -5.90 -5.53 11.14
CA ASP A 154 -5.70 -6.93 10.77
C ASP A 154 -4.51 -7.09 9.82
N GLN A 155 -4.41 -6.21 8.81
CA GLN A 155 -3.28 -6.20 7.89
C GLN A 155 -1.95 -5.89 8.59
N LEU A 156 -1.91 -4.91 9.50
CA LEU A 156 -0.71 -4.59 10.27
C LEU A 156 -0.27 -5.74 11.17
N VAL A 157 -1.22 -6.48 11.76
CA VAL A 157 -0.92 -7.70 12.52
C VAL A 157 -0.27 -8.73 11.63
N GLN A 158 -0.84 -8.99 10.45
CA GLN A 158 -0.33 -9.99 9.52
C GLN A 158 1.07 -9.65 9.00
N VAL A 159 1.34 -8.39 8.63
CA VAL A 159 2.70 -7.97 8.25
C VAL A 159 3.65 -8.06 9.44
N GLY A 160 3.18 -7.68 10.64
CA GLY A 160 3.99 -7.77 11.85
C GLY A 160 4.41 -9.21 12.19
N GLU A 161 3.47 -10.15 12.10
CA GLU A 161 3.73 -11.58 12.27
C GLU A 161 4.73 -12.08 11.22
N TYR A 162 4.49 -11.75 9.95
CA TYR A 162 5.38 -12.13 8.88
C TYR A 162 6.80 -11.62 9.13
N GLU A 163 6.98 -10.34 9.46
CA GLU A 163 8.29 -9.75 9.77
C GLU A 163 8.97 -10.45 10.97
N MET A 164 8.22 -10.81 12.01
CA MET A 164 8.76 -11.57 13.15
C MET A 164 9.22 -12.96 12.74
N HIS A 165 8.48 -13.64 11.86
CA HIS A 165 8.84 -14.95 11.34
C HIS A 165 10.08 -14.94 10.44
N HIS A 166 10.37 -13.83 9.77
CA HIS A 166 11.52 -13.65 8.87
C HIS A 166 12.73 -12.99 9.55
N GLY A 167 12.77 -12.96 10.89
CA GLY A 167 13.90 -12.44 11.67
C GLY A 167 13.87 -10.92 11.91
N HIS A 168 12.92 -10.19 11.31
CA HIS A 168 12.72 -8.76 11.53
C HIS A 168 11.86 -8.46 12.77
N THR A 169 12.21 -9.08 13.90
CA THR A 169 11.40 -9.06 15.14
C THR A 169 11.08 -7.64 15.63
N GLN A 170 12.04 -6.71 15.60
CA GLN A 170 11.83 -5.34 16.04
C GLN A 170 10.86 -4.56 15.16
N ARG A 171 10.91 -4.78 13.84
CA ARG A 171 9.98 -4.15 12.89
C ARG A 171 8.57 -4.70 13.11
N GLY A 172 8.44 -6.02 13.19
CA GLY A 172 7.15 -6.66 13.42
C GLY A 172 6.52 -6.26 14.76
N MET A 173 7.30 -6.21 15.84
CA MET A 173 6.84 -5.70 17.14
C MET A 173 6.38 -4.24 17.08
N SER A 174 7.04 -3.40 16.27
CA SER A 174 6.63 -2.01 16.05
C SER A 174 5.29 -1.93 15.30
N ARG A 175 5.08 -2.80 14.30
CA ARG A 175 3.79 -2.93 13.59
C ARG A 175 2.67 -3.36 14.55
N MET A 176 2.92 -4.30 15.46
CA MET A 176 1.91 -4.72 16.45
C MET A 176 1.55 -3.61 17.43
N ARG A 177 2.54 -2.84 17.89
CA ARG A 177 2.29 -1.68 18.78
C ARG A 177 1.47 -0.60 18.07
N ALA A 178 1.74 -0.37 16.79
CA ALA A 178 0.95 0.54 15.96
C ALA A 178 -0.48 0.04 15.75
N ALA A 179 -0.67 -1.24 15.44
CA ALA A 179 -1.98 -1.87 15.33
C ALA A 179 -2.79 -1.68 16.63
N LYS A 180 -2.15 -1.90 17.79
CA LYS A 180 -2.77 -1.64 19.11
C LYS A 180 -3.20 -0.18 19.29
N ALA A 181 -2.38 0.78 18.85
CA ALA A 181 -2.67 2.20 18.98
C ALA A 181 -3.81 2.64 18.04
N ILE A 182 -3.81 2.19 16.79
CA ILE A 182 -4.85 2.50 15.80
C ILE A 182 -6.19 1.92 16.26
N ARG A 183 -6.18 0.68 16.74
CA ARG A 183 -7.36 0.03 17.30
C ARG A 183 -7.96 0.79 18.48
N ALA A 184 -7.13 1.31 19.37
CA ALA A 184 -7.56 2.09 20.54
C ALA A 184 -7.87 3.56 20.20
N SER A 185 -7.65 4.00 18.96
CA SER A 185 -7.91 5.37 18.54
C SER A 185 -9.37 5.54 18.15
N ASP A 186 -9.94 6.68 18.52
CA ASP A 186 -11.28 7.09 18.10
C ASP A 186 -11.27 7.80 16.74
N MET A 187 -10.09 7.94 16.11
CA MET A 187 -9.91 8.55 14.80
C MET A 187 -9.88 7.48 13.70
N VAL A 188 -10.56 7.76 12.59
CA VAL A 188 -10.46 6.95 11.38
C VAL A 188 -9.12 7.27 10.70
N ILE A 189 -8.34 6.24 10.42
CA ILE A 189 -7.02 6.38 9.80
C ILE A 189 -7.15 6.16 8.30
N ALA A 190 -7.06 7.25 7.53
CA ALA A 190 -7.09 7.24 6.07
C ALA A 190 -5.71 7.51 5.44
N SER A 191 -4.68 7.84 6.23
CA SER A 191 -3.30 7.98 5.77
C SER A 191 -2.29 7.74 6.90
N GLY A 192 -1.05 7.43 6.53
CA GLY A 192 0.09 7.33 7.42
C GLY A 192 0.40 8.64 8.14
N ALA A 193 0.16 9.79 7.49
CA ALA A 193 0.29 11.10 8.11
C ALA A 193 -0.67 11.29 9.31
N GLN A 194 -1.92 10.83 9.18
CA GLN A 194 -2.87 10.81 10.30
C GLN A 194 -2.44 9.81 11.37
N ALA A 195 -2.00 8.61 10.96
CA ALA A 195 -1.55 7.58 11.89
C ALA A 195 -0.36 8.05 12.75
N LYS A 196 0.53 8.89 12.19
CA LYS A 196 1.69 9.45 12.89
C LYS A 196 1.35 10.34 14.08
N GLN A 197 0.09 10.79 14.20
CA GLN A 197 -0.39 11.50 15.39
C GLN A 197 -0.51 10.58 16.62
N LEU A 198 -0.47 9.25 16.41
CA LEU A 198 -0.52 8.26 17.48
C LEU A 198 0.87 7.98 18.06
N ASP A 199 0.95 7.90 19.38
CA ASP A 199 2.18 7.77 20.19
C ASP A 199 3.08 6.55 19.86
N LYS A 200 2.55 5.56 19.12
CA LYS A 200 3.25 4.31 18.76
C LYS A 200 3.42 4.13 17.25
N VAL A 201 3.16 5.18 16.47
CA VAL A 201 3.32 5.16 15.02
C VAL A 201 4.50 6.06 14.64
N GLY A 202 5.65 5.43 14.37
CA GLY A 202 6.82 6.12 13.84
C GLY A 202 6.77 6.32 12.32
N PRO A 203 7.70 7.09 11.73
CA PRO A 203 7.74 7.36 10.29
C PRO A 203 7.71 6.11 9.42
N ALA A 204 8.51 5.08 9.75
CA ALA A 204 8.54 3.83 8.99
C ALA A 204 7.22 3.04 9.05
N VAL A 205 6.50 3.14 10.17
CA VAL A 205 5.18 2.52 10.31
C VAL A 205 4.14 3.32 9.52
N ALA A 206 4.19 4.64 9.58
CA ALA A 206 3.32 5.52 8.79
C ALA A 206 3.46 5.24 7.29
N THR A 207 4.68 5.14 6.76
CA THR A 207 4.92 4.76 5.36
C THR A 207 4.32 3.39 5.03
N LYS A 208 4.44 2.40 5.93
CA LYS A 208 3.81 1.10 5.66
C LYS A 208 2.28 1.17 5.74
N ILE A 209 1.70 2.01 6.60
CA ILE A 209 0.26 2.24 6.62
C ILE A 209 -0.20 2.83 5.29
N ASP A 210 0.51 3.83 4.76
CA ASP A 210 0.22 4.37 3.42
C ASP A 210 0.29 3.28 2.35
N GLN A 211 1.31 2.42 2.41
CA GLN A 211 1.42 1.29 1.48
C GLN A 211 0.25 0.31 1.62
N LEU A 212 -0.16 -0.06 2.83
CA LEU A 212 -1.28 -0.96 3.07
C LEU A 212 -2.61 -0.38 2.59
N LEU A 213 -2.80 0.93 2.75
CA LEU A 213 -4.01 1.62 2.30
C LEU A 213 -4.09 1.76 0.77
N ASN A 214 -2.95 1.95 0.09
CA ASN A 214 -2.91 2.19 -1.36
C ASN A 214 -2.71 0.91 -2.19
N GLU A 215 -1.80 0.02 -1.75
CA GLU A 215 -1.36 -1.16 -2.49
C GLU A 215 -1.90 -2.46 -1.90
N GLY A 216 -2.26 -2.44 -0.61
CA GLY A 216 -2.77 -3.61 0.10
C GLY A 216 -1.68 -4.52 0.69
N LEU A 217 -2.14 -5.59 1.32
CA LEU A 217 -1.30 -6.52 2.06
C LEU A 217 -0.31 -7.30 1.18
N THR A 218 -0.72 -7.72 -0.01
CA THR A 218 0.10 -8.55 -0.91
C THR A 218 1.36 -7.82 -1.35
N ALA A 219 1.22 -6.54 -1.74
CA ALA A 219 2.34 -5.69 -2.08
C ALA A 219 3.28 -5.48 -0.88
N ALA A 220 2.70 -5.20 0.29
CA ALA A 220 3.45 -4.98 1.53
C ALA A 220 4.29 -6.19 1.98
N LEU A 221 3.87 -7.41 1.65
CA LEU A 221 4.60 -8.65 1.94
C LEU A 221 5.62 -9.02 0.86
N SER A 222 5.36 -8.67 -0.41
CA SER A 222 6.24 -9.01 -1.55
C SER A 222 7.66 -8.46 -1.45
N GLU A 223 7.87 -7.42 -0.64
CA GLU A 223 9.20 -6.87 -0.35
C GLU A 223 10.14 -7.88 0.28
N TYR A 224 9.62 -8.86 1.00
CA TYR A 224 10.41 -9.81 1.79
C TYR A 224 10.64 -11.14 1.08
N ASP A 225 9.84 -11.47 0.06
CA ASP A 225 10.05 -12.68 -0.73
C ASP A 225 11.35 -12.61 -1.56
N LYS A 226 11.82 -11.39 -1.87
CA LYS A 226 13.04 -11.15 -2.66
C LYS A 226 14.34 -11.44 -1.89
N ASP A 227 14.32 -11.39 -0.57
CA ASP A 227 15.50 -11.64 0.27
C ASP A 227 15.69 -13.15 0.58
N GLY A 228 14.67 -13.98 0.31
CA GLY A 228 14.72 -15.43 0.52
C GLY A 228 15.46 -16.22 -0.57
N GLU A 229 15.68 -15.61 -1.75
CA GLU A 229 16.29 -16.27 -2.92
C GLU A 229 17.82 -16.08 -3.00
N ALA A 230 18.45 -15.41 -2.03
CA ALA A 230 19.91 -15.24 -1.97
C ALA A 230 20.63 -16.35 -1.19
N VAL A 231 19.90 -17.39 -0.74
CA VAL A 231 20.48 -18.53 0.00
C VAL A 231 19.99 -19.84 -0.61
N SER A 232 20.52 -20.20 -1.77
CA SER A 232 20.52 -21.58 -2.29
C SER A 232 21.75 -21.83 -3.14
#